data_AF-A0A3D5VKB5-F1
#
_entry.id   AF-A0A3D5VKB5-F1
#
_cell.length_a   1.000
_cell.length_b   1.000
_cell.length_c   1.000
_cell.angle_alpha   90.00
_cell.angle_beta   90.00
_cell.angle_gamma   90.00
#
_symmetry.space_group_name_H-M   'P 1'
#
loop_
_entity.id
_entity.type
_entity.pdbx_description
1 polymer ?
#
loop_
_entity_poly.entity_id
_entity_poly.type
_entity_poly.pdbx_seq_one_letter_code
_entity_poly.pdbx_strand_id
1 'polypeptide(L)'
;MPISPWYARSRLYRSLSVAVLASAATLAAHAQAPGNVRLDSTPTLQASQASTPVPAVAYRSVFSDLPRGVEDTVLDWKAANAAVGQFQRGHADLLKWEQEQARKSAPPAQKAQP
;
A
#
# COMPACT_ATOMS: atom_id res chain seq x y z
N MET A 1 47.03 -9.23 2.41
CA MET A 1 46.90 -8.59 1.08
C MET A 1 45.41 -8.53 0.74
N PRO A 2 44.88 -7.43 0.21
CA PRO A 2 44.49 -6.27 1.03
C PRO A 2 43.16 -5.60 0.61
N ILE A 3 42.70 -4.65 1.45
CA ILE A 3 42.01 -3.37 1.15
C ILE A 3 40.59 -3.38 0.53
N SER A 4 39.63 -2.91 1.35
CA SER A 4 38.37 -2.28 0.93
C SER A 4 38.59 -0.96 0.18
N PRO A 5 37.66 -0.54 -0.69
CA PRO A 5 37.11 0.82 -0.54
C PRO A 5 35.57 0.81 -0.75
N TRP A 6 34.78 1.36 0.17
CA TRP A 6 34.34 2.76 0.17
C TRP A 6 33.85 3.25 -1.21
N TYR A 7 32.56 3.58 -1.31
CA TYR A 7 32.15 4.87 -1.85
C TYR A 7 30.86 5.35 -1.17
N ALA A 8 31.06 6.19 -0.16
CA ALA A 8 30.18 7.30 0.09
C ALA A 8 30.21 8.23 -1.13
N ARG A 9 29.04 8.64 -1.64
CA ARG A 9 28.91 9.83 -2.48
C ARG A 9 27.68 10.61 -2.04
N SER A 10 27.89 11.45 -1.05
CA SER A 10 27.19 12.72 -0.89
C SER A 10 27.42 13.58 -2.13
N ARG A 11 26.37 14.22 -2.66
CA ARG A 11 26.47 15.55 -3.29
C ARG A 11 25.18 16.33 -3.06
N LEU A 12 25.31 17.32 -2.19
CA LEU A 12 24.53 18.54 -2.22
C LEU A 12 24.46 19.06 -3.66
N TYR A 13 23.27 19.45 -4.11
CA TYR A 13 23.16 20.56 -5.06
C TYR A 13 22.30 21.65 -4.45
N ARG A 14 22.99 22.75 -4.18
CA ARG A 14 22.54 24.02 -3.66
C ARG A 14 22.22 24.90 -4.87
N SER A 15 20.96 25.31 -4.97
CA SER A 15 20.45 26.61 -5.46
C SER A 15 20.71 27.05 -6.91
N LEU A 16 19.61 27.34 -7.62
CA LEU A 16 19.43 28.60 -8.35
C LEU A 16 17.95 28.96 -8.44
N SER A 17 17.61 30.11 -7.89
CA SER A 17 16.28 30.71 -7.83
C SER A 17 15.86 31.26 -9.19
N VAL A 18 14.60 31.10 -9.57
CA VAL A 18 13.86 32.14 -10.31
C VAL A 18 12.47 32.24 -9.68
N ALA A 19 12.19 33.45 -9.17
CA ALA A 19 10.90 33.84 -8.64
C ALA A 19 9.84 33.79 -9.75
N VAL A 20 8.74 33.10 -9.51
CA VAL A 20 7.51 33.30 -10.28
C VAL A 20 6.41 33.70 -9.31
N LEU A 21 6.10 34.99 -9.40
CA LEU A 21 4.87 35.70 -9.12
C LEU A 21 3.92 35.15 -8.05
N ALA A 22 3.72 35.99 -7.05
CA ALA A 22 2.57 36.01 -6.17
C ALA A 22 1.25 35.83 -6.94
N SER A 23 0.50 34.80 -6.59
CA SER A 23 -0.95 34.79 -6.74
C SER A 23 -1.51 34.55 -5.36
N ALA A 24 -1.95 35.64 -4.72
CA ALA A 24 -2.71 35.60 -3.48
C ALA A 24 -4.08 34.97 -3.79
N ALA A 25 -4.16 33.65 -3.75
CA ALA A 25 -5.43 32.97 -3.63
C ALA A 25 -5.78 32.97 -2.14
N THR A 26 -6.52 33.98 -1.70
CA THR A 26 -7.26 33.95 -0.43
C THR A 26 -8.08 32.67 -0.40
N LEU A 27 -7.60 31.67 0.33
CA LEU A 27 -8.37 30.50 0.69
C LEU A 27 -9.44 30.98 1.69
N ALA A 28 -10.62 31.35 1.19
CA ALA A 28 -11.76 31.54 2.06
C ALA A 28 -12.04 30.18 2.69
N ALA A 29 -11.74 30.01 3.98
CA ALA A 29 -12.17 28.86 4.75
C ALA A 29 -13.67 29.02 5.00
N HIS A 30 -14.49 28.27 4.26
CA HIS A 30 -15.93 28.28 4.41
C HIS A 30 -16.29 27.12 5.34
N ALA A 31 -16.51 27.46 6.60
CA ALA A 31 -17.12 26.55 7.56
C ALA A 31 -18.52 26.17 7.05
N GLN A 32 -18.71 24.91 6.66
CA GLN A 32 -19.99 24.40 6.21
C GLN A 32 -20.90 24.19 7.44
N ALA A 33 -21.87 25.10 7.62
CA ALA A 33 -23.04 24.83 8.45
C ALA A 33 -23.82 23.63 7.86
N PRO A 34 -24.61 22.89 8.66
CA PRO A 34 -25.44 21.79 8.16
C PRO A 34 -26.59 22.36 7.32
N GLY A 35 -26.29 22.72 6.08
CA GLY A 35 -27.22 23.16 5.07
C GLY A 35 -27.73 21.97 4.27
N ASN A 36 -29.03 21.95 4.00
CA ASN A 36 -29.66 20.99 3.09
C ASN A 36 -28.88 20.95 1.77
N VAL A 37 -28.47 19.76 1.34
CA VAL A 37 -27.75 19.55 0.07
C VAL A 37 -28.68 19.91 -1.08
N ARG A 38 -28.58 21.13 -1.59
CA ARG A 38 -29.20 21.51 -2.87
C ARG A 38 -28.40 20.83 -3.96
N LEU A 39 -28.93 19.73 -4.49
CA LEU A 39 -28.36 19.07 -5.68
C LEU A 39 -28.49 20.04 -6.85
N ASP A 40 -27.37 20.61 -7.27
CA ASP A 40 -27.27 21.32 -8.53
C ASP A 40 -27.52 20.31 -9.66
N SER A 41 -28.61 20.48 -10.41
CA SER A 41 -29.03 19.54 -11.47
C SER A 41 -28.27 19.74 -12.78
N THR A 42 -27.64 20.90 -12.94
CA THR A 42 -26.86 21.27 -14.12
C THR A 42 -25.69 20.31 -14.41
N PRO A 43 -24.83 19.95 -13.43
CA PRO A 43 -23.77 18.96 -13.66
C PRO A 43 -24.31 17.57 -14.00
N THR A 44 -25.43 17.15 -13.43
CA THR A 44 -26.07 15.86 -13.76
C THR A 44 -26.63 15.85 -15.18
N LEU A 45 -27.27 16.94 -15.61
CA LEU A 45 -27.73 17.12 -16.99
C LEU A 45 -26.57 17.10 -17.98
N GLN A 46 -25.47 17.79 -17.67
CA GLN A 46 -24.25 17.76 -18.48
C GLN A 46 -23.67 16.35 -18.54
N ALA A 47 -23.51 15.64 -17.41
CA ALA A 47 -23.00 14.26 -17.38
C ALA A 47 -23.86 13.26 -18.18
N SER A 48 -25.15 13.55 -18.37
CA SER A 48 -26.09 12.71 -19.10
C SER A 48 -26.07 12.93 -20.62
N GLN A 49 -25.42 13.99 -21.10
CA GLN A 49 -25.30 14.27 -22.54
C GLN A 49 -24.24 13.36 -23.18
N ALA A 50 -24.59 12.70 -24.29
CA ALA A 50 -23.67 11.84 -25.02
C ALA A 50 -22.44 12.59 -25.58
N SER A 51 -22.56 13.89 -25.80
CA SER A 51 -21.48 14.77 -26.25
C SER A 51 -20.51 15.18 -25.14
N THR A 52 -20.77 14.78 -23.88
CA THR A 52 -19.94 15.20 -22.76
C THR A 52 -18.58 14.52 -22.83
N PRO A 53 -17.48 15.30 -22.89
CA PRO A 53 -16.14 14.73 -22.94
C PRO A 53 -15.87 13.96 -21.66
N VAL A 54 -15.57 12.66 -21.80
CA VAL A 54 -15.14 11.80 -20.70
C VAL A 54 -13.60 11.80 -20.68
N PRO A 55 -12.95 12.19 -19.57
CA PRO A 55 -11.51 12.08 -19.44
C PRO A 55 -11.06 10.62 -19.63
N ALA A 56 -9.97 10.42 -20.37
CA ALA A 56 -9.39 9.10 -20.52
C ALA A 56 -8.92 8.58 -19.14
N VAL A 57 -9.41 7.41 -18.74
CA VAL A 57 -8.92 6.74 -17.53
C VAL A 57 -7.59 6.07 -17.86
N ALA A 58 -6.53 6.46 -17.15
CA ALA A 58 -5.24 5.77 -17.23
C ALA A 58 -5.34 4.42 -16.49
N TYR A 59 -5.70 3.36 -17.23
CA TYR A 59 -5.73 2.01 -16.68
C TYR A 59 -4.31 1.44 -16.58
N ARG A 60 -3.94 0.98 -15.37
CA ARG A 60 -2.72 0.22 -15.13
C ARG A 60 -3.10 -1.12 -14.51
N SER A 61 -2.68 -2.21 -15.14
CA SER A 61 -2.90 -3.55 -14.59
C SER A 61 -2.08 -3.73 -13.31
N VAL A 62 -2.68 -4.29 -12.26
CA VAL A 62 -1.94 -4.69 -11.04
C VAL A 62 -0.95 -5.82 -11.32
N PHE A 63 -1.12 -6.51 -12.46
CA PHE A 63 -0.22 -7.57 -12.92
C PHE A 63 0.94 -7.06 -13.78
N SER A 64 1.00 -5.75 -14.06
CA SER A 64 2.04 -5.18 -14.93
C SER A 64 3.46 -5.44 -14.43
N ASP A 65 3.62 -5.51 -13.11
CA ASP A 65 4.91 -5.69 -12.42
C ASP A 65 5.12 -7.12 -11.91
N LEU A 66 4.14 -8.01 -12.12
CA LEU A 66 4.23 -9.38 -11.64
C LEU A 66 4.94 -10.27 -12.65
N PRO A 67 5.73 -11.27 -12.20
CA PRO A 67 6.31 -12.27 -13.08
C PRO A 67 5.25 -12.88 -13.99
N ARG A 68 5.50 -12.87 -15.29
CA ARG A 68 4.64 -13.53 -16.27
C ARG A 68 5.07 -14.98 -16.36
N GLY A 69 4.25 -15.89 -15.87
CA GLY A 69 4.51 -17.33 -15.87
C GLY A 69 3.43 -18.11 -15.15
N VAL A 70 3.38 -19.42 -15.39
CA VAL A 70 2.66 -20.35 -14.52
C VAL A 70 3.61 -20.68 -13.38
N GLU A 71 3.11 -20.71 -12.15
CA GLU A 71 3.89 -21.16 -11.00
C GLU A 71 4.40 -22.59 -11.25
N ASP A 72 5.71 -22.77 -11.39
CA ASP A 72 6.33 -24.09 -11.63
C ASP A 72 6.41 -24.95 -10.35
N THR A 73 6.00 -24.39 -9.22
CA THR A 73 6.05 -25.08 -7.93
C THR A 73 4.96 -26.14 -7.85
N VAL A 74 5.33 -27.41 -7.99
CA VAL A 74 4.45 -28.54 -7.73
C VAL A 74 4.25 -28.69 -6.21
N LEU A 75 3.08 -28.28 -5.73
CA LEU A 75 2.66 -28.47 -4.34
C LEU A 75 1.87 -29.78 -4.20
N ASP A 76 2.09 -30.50 -3.10
CA ASP A 76 1.20 -31.61 -2.71
C ASP A 76 -0.15 -31.03 -2.23
N TRP A 77 -1.11 -31.02 -3.15
CA TRP A 77 -2.45 -30.48 -2.90
C TRP A 77 -3.15 -31.17 -1.73
N LYS A 78 -2.87 -32.46 -1.49
CA LYS A 78 -3.51 -33.22 -0.43
C LYS A 78 -2.96 -32.81 0.92
N ALA A 79 -1.64 -32.67 1.03
CA ALA A 79 -0.99 -32.18 2.23
C ALA A 79 -1.40 -30.73 2.54
N ALA A 80 -1.46 -29.86 1.53
CA ALA A 80 -1.91 -28.48 1.70
C ALA A 80 -3.34 -28.41 2.26
N ASN A 81 -4.26 -29.21 1.72
CA ASN A 81 -5.64 -29.26 2.20
C ASN A 81 -5.74 -29.85 3.62
N ALA A 82 -4.94 -30.87 3.93
CA ALA A 82 -4.88 -31.43 5.28
C ALA A 82 -4.39 -30.38 6.30
N ALA A 83 -3.42 -29.55 5.92
CA ALA A 83 -2.94 -28.45 6.76
C ALA A 83 -4.03 -27.39 7.01
N VAL A 84 -4.87 -27.07 6.03
CA VAL A 84 -6.03 -26.17 6.26
C VAL A 84 -7.01 -26.79 7.26
N GLY A 85 -7.21 -28.10 7.19
CA GLY A 85 -8.13 -28.86 8.06
C GLY A 85 -7.61 -29.22 9.46
N GLN A 86 -6.41 -28.79 9.86
CA GLN A 86 -5.82 -29.18 11.15
C GLN A 86 -6.51 -28.54 12.38
N PHE A 87 -7.28 -27.47 12.18
CA PHE A 87 -7.96 -26.71 13.24
C PHE A 87 -9.40 -27.18 13.45
N GLN A 88 -9.58 -28.39 13.99
CA GLN A 88 -10.90 -29.03 14.12
C GLN A 88 -11.86 -28.28 15.03
N ARG A 89 -11.36 -27.58 16.06
CA ARG A 89 -12.15 -26.74 16.97
C ARG A 89 -12.21 -25.27 16.53
N GLY A 90 -11.72 -24.96 15.32
CA GLY A 90 -11.71 -23.62 14.74
C GLY A 90 -10.90 -22.62 15.58
N HIS A 91 -11.57 -21.58 16.08
CA HIS A 91 -10.94 -20.42 16.73
C HIS A 91 -10.06 -20.79 17.94
N ALA A 92 -10.49 -21.76 18.77
CA ALA A 92 -9.70 -22.16 19.94
C ALA A 92 -8.35 -22.77 19.57
N ASP A 93 -8.32 -23.59 18.50
CA ASP A 93 -7.09 -24.21 18.02
C ASP A 93 -6.21 -23.18 17.30
N LEU A 94 -6.81 -22.23 16.58
CA LEU A 94 -6.09 -21.10 15.97
C LEU A 94 -5.38 -20.25 17.02
N LEU A 95 -6.08 -19.83 18.09
CA LEU A 95 -5.46 -19.04 19.17
C LEU A 95 -4.29 -19.77 19.83
N LYS A 96 -4.45 -21.07 20.07
CA LYS A 96 -3.37 -21.89 20.63
C LYS A 96 -2.19 -21.96 19.67
N TRP A 97 -2.45 -22.18 18.38
CA TRP A 97 -1.41 -22.23 17.35
C TRP A 97 -0.67 -20.89 17.25
N GLU A 98 -1.37 -19.76 17.22
CA GLU A 98 -0.75 -18.43 17.17
C GLU A 98 0.14 -18.18 18.40
N GLN A 99 -0.31 -18.57 19.61
CA GLN A 99 0.50 -18.48 20.82
C GLN A 99 1.78 -19.33 20.73
N GLU A 100 1.69 -20.53 20.17
CA GLU A 100 2.85 -21.39 19.95
C GLU A 100 3.80 -20.82 18.90
N GLN A 101 3.30 -20.23 17.82
CA GLN A 101 4.13 -19.56 16.81
C GLN A 101 4.84 -18.33 17.40
N ALA A 102 4.15 -17.53 18.21
CA ALA A 102 4.74 -16.38 18.90
C ALA A 102 5.90 -16.79 19.82
N ARG A 103 5.78 -17.94 20.51
CA ARG A 103 6.86 -18.50 21.35
C ARG A 103 8.06 -18.99 20.54
N LYS A 104 7.83 -19.57 19.36
CA LYS A 104 8.90 -20.06 18.47
C LYS A 104 9.66 -18.94 17.77
N SER A 105 8.97 -17.83 17.48
CA SER A 105 9.55 -16.65 16.84
C SER A 105 10.26 -15.70 17.81
N ALA A 106 10.24 -15.99 19.12
CA ALA A 106 10.97 -15.19 20.09
C ALA A 106 12.50 -15.38 19.91
N PRO A 107 13.29 -14.31 19.81
CA PRO A 107 14.75 -14.41 19.75
C PRO A 107 15.28 -15.14 21.00
N PRO A 108 16.37 -15.93 20.89
CA PRO A 108 16.97 -16.55 22.06
C PRO A 108 17.38 -15.46 23.06
N ALA A 109 16.90 -15.58 24.30
CA ALA A 109 17.30 -14.69 25.37
C ALA A 109 18.82 -14.74 25.52
N GLN A 110 19.47 -13.63 25.18
CA GLN A 110 20.91 -13.45 25.35
C GLN A 110 21.19 -13.57 26.85
N LYS A 111 21.82 -14.67 27.27
CA LYS A 111 22.19 -14.89 28.67
C LYS A 111 23.08 -13.72 29.10
N ALA A 112 22.57 -12.88 30.02
CA ALA A 112 23.38 -11.90 30.71
C ALA A 112 24.41 -12.66 31.54
N GLN A 113 25.68 -12.56 31.13
CA GLN A 113 26.81 -13.15 31.84
C GLN A 113 27.14 -12.23 33.05
N PRO A 114 27.37 -12.80 34.25
CA PRO A 114 27.61 -12.02 35.47
C PRO A 114 28.91 -11.21 35.42
#